data_AF-C0ZL92-F1
#
_entry.id   AF-C0ZL92-F1
#
_cell.length_a   1.000
_cell.length_b   1.000
_cell.length_c   1.000
_cell.angle_alpha   90.00
_cell.angle_beta   90.00
_cell.angle_gamma   90.00
#
_symmetry.space_group_name_H-M   'P 1'
#
loop_
_entity.id
_entity.type
_entity.pdbx_description
1 polymer ?
#
loop_
_entity_poly.entity_id
_entity_poly.type
_entity_poly.pdbx_seq_one_letter_code
_entity_poly.pdbx_strand_id
1 'polypeptide(L)'
;MDTSRWYRSFAEVEARGNSEVYEEWGNGVSEDPAVLALIDRLPEPRRQPNLIFGASRHLGAPVAPYASFRRWLRENWSAVEQLARIRTTQTNEAGRAAVLLPVLGLLKGPLSLIEVGASAGLCLYPDRYSFLYDGTKYLHPVDGPSTVLLECATTGSPPIPERVPDVVYRAGIDLNPLDVGDTDDMRWLESLVWPEQDHRRQRLRDAAALARVDPPHLVRGDLTAAVADLVRRAPQNTTVVVYHSAVLNYLTLTAREEFAETVRALPCHWIANEGLGVLPEVDAKLTASPEARRGKFVVSLDGTPRGLAGGHGQSLDWLDQTRTAPAG
;
A
#
# COMPACT_ATOMS: atom_id res chain seq x y z
N MET A 1 15.29 15.44 -7.00
CA MET A 1 14.10 16.31 -6.84
C MET A 1 14.42 17.39 -5.81
N ASP A 2 13.94 18.63 -5.98
CA ASP A 2 14.12 19.68 -4.96
C ASP A 2 13.28 19.36 -3.73
N THR A 3 13.92 19.19 -2.57
CA THR A 3 13.26 18.82 -1.30
C THR A 3 12.17 19.83 -0.92
N SER A 4 12.38 21.13 -1.13
CA SER A 4 11.37 22.16 -0.84
C SER A 4 10.10 21.91 -1.64
N ARG A 5 10.24 21.72 -2.96
CA ARG A 5 9.10 21.44 -3.85
C ARG A 5 8.40 20.14 -3.50
N TRP A 6 9.14 19.12 -3.08
CA TRP A 6 8.53 17.85 -2.66
C TRP A 6 7.64 18.03 -1.44
N TYR A 7 8.13 18.71 -0.39
CA TYR A 7 7.34 18.97 0.81
C TYR A 7 6.11 19.84 0.54
N ARG A 8 6.22 20.84 -0.33
CA ARG A 8 5.07 21.64 -0.78
C ARG A 8 4.06 20.78 -1.54
N SER A 9 4.52 19.99 -2.51
CA SER A 9 3.65 19.11 -3.28
C SER A 9 2.94 18.10 -2.38
N PHE A 10 3.64 17.53 -1.40
CA PHE A 10 3.05 16.64 -0.41
C PHE A 10 1.94 17.34 0.38
N ALA A 11 2.19 18.56 0.87
CA ALA A 11 1.19 19.34 1.60
C ALA A 11 -0.06 19.61 0.75
N GLU A 12 0.14 20.08 -0.49
CA GLU A 12 -0.95 20.52 -1.37
C GLU A 12 -1.74 19.38 -2.01
N VAL A 13 -1.10 18.24 -2.28
CA VAL A 13 -1.67 17.14 -3.07
C VAL A 13 -2.05 15.94 -2.22
N GLU A 14 -1.24 15.60 -1.20
CA GLU A 14 -1.46 14.41 -0.38
C GLU A 14 -2.11 14.74 0.97
N ALA A 15 -1.56 15.71 1.70
CA ALA A 15 -2.00 16.03 3.05
C ALA A 15 -3.29 16.86 3.10
N ARG A 16 -3.47 17.81 2.17
CA ARG A 16 -4.64 18.68 2.13
C ARG A 16 -5.95 17.90 2.11
N GLY A 17 -6.83 18.22 3.06
CA GLY A 17 -8.12 17.54 3.24
C GLY A 17 -8.03 16.14 3.87
N ASN A 18 -6.83 15.65 4.19
CA ASN A 18 -6.59 14.32 4.78
C ASN A 18 -5.87 14.38 6.13
N SER A 19 -5.02 15.38 6.37
CA SER A 19 -4.35 15.66 7.65
C SER A 19 -3.94 17.13 7.71
N GLU A 20 -4.58 17.90 8.60
CA GLU A 20 -4.28 19.32 8.81
C GLU A 20 -2.86 19.50 9.35
N VAL A 21 -2.43 18.63 10.26
CA VAL A 21 -1.09 18.68 10.85
C VAL A 21 -0.02 18.44 9.80
N TYR A 22 -0.18 17.43 8.94
CA TYR A 22 0.83 17.12 7.91
C TYR A 22 0.80 18.14 6.76
N GLU A 23 -0.35 18.76 6.47
CA GLU A 23 -0.44 19.89 5.55
C GLU A 23 0.34 21.09 6.10
N GLU A 24 0.13 21.47 7.36
CA GLU A 24 0.85 22.57 8.00
C GLU A 24 2.36 22.31 8.05
N TRP A 25 2.77 21.10 8.47
CA TRP A 25 4.18 20.73 8.54
C TRP A 25 4.83 20.70 7.16
N GLY A 26 4.15 20.16 6.15
CA GLY A 26 4.67 20.13 4.78
C GLY A 26 4.90 21.53 4.21
N ASN A 27 3.93 22.42 4.37
CA ASN A 27 4.06 23.83 3.96
C ASN A 27 5.20 24.52 4.72
N GLY A 28 5.22 24.37 6.04
CA GLY A 28 6.24 24.96 6.91
C GLY A 28 7.66 24.51 6.57
N VAL A 29 7.89 23.21 6.37
CA VAL A 29 9.20 22.69 5.96
C VAL A 29 9.59 23.22 4.58
N SER A 30 8.65 23.32 3.64
CA SER A 30 8.94 23.79 2.28
C SER A 30 9.49 25.22 2.22
N GLU A 31 9.24 26.03 3.25
CA GLU A 31 9.65 27.43 3.35
C GLU A 31 10.75 27.67 4.40
N ASP A 32 11.33 26.61 4.99
CA ASP A 32 12.31 26.72 6.06
C ASP A 32 13.70 26.22 5.64
N PRO A 33 14.61 27.14 5.22
CA PRO A 33 15.95 26.77 4.78
C PRO A 33 16.76 26.01 5.82
N ALA A 34 16.51 26.26 7.12
CA ALA A 34 17.27 25.60 8.18
C ALA A 34 16.84 24.14 8.35
N VAL A 35 15.55 23.83 8.22
CA VAL A 35 15.04 22.45 8.27
C VAL A 35 15.36 21.70 6.97
N LEU A 36 15.23 22.35 5.81
CA LEU A 36 15.60 21.77 4.52
C LEU A 36 17.08 21.35 4.50
N ALA A 37 17.98 22.21 4.99
CA ALA A 37 19.41 21.89 5.08
C ALA A 37 19.74 20.70 6.00
N LEU A 38 18.85 20.37 6.95
CA LEU A 38 18.96 19.16 7.76
C LEU A 38 18.53 17.94 6.93
N ILE A 39 17.34 17.99 6.32
CA ILE A 39 16.78 16.90 5.51
C ILE A 39 17.69 16.56 4.33
N ASP A 40 18.31 17.56 3.70
CA ASP A 40 19.21 17.37 2.55
C ASP A 40 20.51 16.61 2.87
N ARG A 41 20.82 16.37 4.15
CA ARG A 41 21.92 15.47 4.56
C ARG A 41 21.61 14.00 4.34
N LEU A 42 20.33 13.66 4.23
CA LEU A 42 19.88 12.31 3.93
C LEU A 42 20.03 12.04 2.43
N PRO A 43 20.28 10.79 2.01
CA PRO A 43 20.11 10.39 0.61
C PRO A 43 18.70 10.71 0.13
N GLU A 44 18.53 11.11 -1.14
CA GLU A 44 17.23 11.53 -1.69
C GLU A 44 16.06 10.56 -1.36
N PRO A 45 16.18 9.22 -1.46
CA PRO A 45 15.10 8.30 -1.13
C PRO A 45 14.64 8.35 0.33
N ARG A 46 15.46 8.91 1.23
CA ARG A 46 15.21 9.04 2.67
C ARG A 46 14.69 10.42 3.08
N ARG A 47 14.43 11.31 2.12
CA ARG A 47 13.89 12.68 2.36
C ARG A 47 12.36 12.75 2.33
N GLN A 48 11.68 11.61 2.18
CA GLN A 48 10.22 11.55 2.04
C GLN A 48 9.51 12.22 3.23
N PRO A 49 8.52 13.11 3.01
CA PRO A 49 7.78 13.76 4.10
C PRO A 49 7.18 12.76 5.10
N ASN A 50 6.52 11.70 4.61
CA ASN A 50 5.96 10.64 5.45
C ASN A 50 7.02 9.95 6.34
N LEU A 51 8.24 9.74 5.83
CA LEU A 51 9.33 9.14 6.59
C LEU A 51 9.81 10.08 7.70
N ILE A 52 10.03 11.35 7.38
CA ILE A 52 10.54 12.34 8.35
C ILE A 52 9.50 12.64 9.42
N PHE A 53 8.23 12.82 9.04
CA PHE A 53 7.15 13.07 10.00
C PHE A 53 6.86 11.82 10.85
N GLY A 54 6.84 10.64 10.24
CA GLY A 54 6.71 9.37 10.95
C GLY A 54 7.85 9.12 11.94
N ALA A 55 9.11 9.32 11.52
CA ALA A 55 10.29 9.20 12.38
C ALA A 55 10.25 10.20 13.54
N SER A 56 9.86 11.44 13.28
CA SER A 56 9.72 12.46 14.32
C SER A 56 8.66 12.07 15.35
N ARG A 57 7.47 11.64 14.90
CA ARG A 57 6.39 11.20 15.79
C ARG A 57 6.76 9.95 16.58
N HIS A 58 7.45 9.00 15.94
CA HIS A 58 7.95 7.79 16.60
C HIS A 58 8.89 8.13 17.77
N LEU A 59 9.70 9.18 17.60
CA LEU A 59 10.64 9.68 18.61
C LEU A 59 10.00 10.65 19.62
N GLY A 60 8.68 10.88 19.54
CA GLY A 60 7.93 11.68 20.51
C GLY A 60 7.72 13.15 20.12
N ALA A 61 7.82 13.50 18.83
CA ALA A 61 7.43 14.83 18.37
C ALA A 61 5.96 15.13 18.71
N PRO A 62 5.65 16.32 19.24
CA PRO A 62 4.28 16.69 19.54
C PRO A 62 3.48 16.88 18.24
N VAL A 63 2.22 16.44 18.24
CA VAL A 63 1.25 16.82 17.23
C VAL A 63 0.79 18.25 17.56
N ALA A 64 1.44 19.23 16.94
CA ALA A 64 1.34 20.64 17.27
C ALA A 64 1.62 21.51 16.02
N PRO A 65 1.32 22.83 16.07
CA PRO A 65 1.65 23.74 14.98
C PRO A 65 3.13 23.67 14.57
N TYR A 66 3.42 23.99 13.30
CA TYR A 66 4.72 23.84 12.69
C TYR A 66 5.83 24.53 13.50
N ALA A 67 5.59 25.70 14.08
CA ALA A 67 6.58 26.40 14.89
C ALA A 67 7.10 25.57 16.08
N SER A 68 6.22 24.81 16.74
CA SER A 68 6.57 23.93 17.85
C SER A 68 7.25 22.66 17.36
N PHE A 69 6.71 22.05 16.30
CA PHE A 69 7.32 20.89 15.65
C PHE A 69 8.74 21.19 15.14
N ARG A 70 8.93 22.32 14.46
CA ARG A 70 10.22 22.82 13.97
C ARG A 70 11.25 22.92 15.09
N ARG A 71 10.89 23.47 16.24
CA ARG A 71 11.78 23.58 17.40
C ARG A 71 12.24 22.18 17.83
N TRP A 72 11.27 21.30 18.07
CA TRP A 72 11.53 19.91 18.47
C TRP A 72 12.40 19.17 17.44
N LEU A 73 12.08 19.30 16.15
CA LEU A 73 12.79 18.61 15.06
C LEU A 73 14.25 19.04 15.00
N ARG A 74 14.54 20.33 15.17
CA ARG A 74 15.92 20.84 15.18
C ARG A 74 16.71 20.36 16.40
N GLU A 75 16.08 20.30 17.56
CA GLU A 75 16.69 19.80 18.80
C GLU A 75 16.96 18.29 18.75
N ASN A 76 16.11 17.52 18.04
CA ASN A 76 16.17 16.06 17.98
C ASN A 76 16.68 15.51 16.63
N TRP A 77 17.19 16.37 15.75
CA TRP A 77 17.51 15.99 14.36
C TRP A 77 18.45 14.79 14.26
N SER A 78 19.47 14.71 15.11
CA SER A 78 20.42 13.58 15.07
C SER A 78 19.71 12.23 15.24
N ALA A 79 18.70 12.14 16.11
CA ALA A 79 17.94 10.91 16.31
C ALA A 79 17.00 10.63 15.13
N VAL A 80 16.32 11.67 14.62
CA VAL A 80 15.45 11.58 13.44
C VAL A 80 16.24 11.11 12.22
N GLU A 81 17.43 11.68 12.00
CA GLU A 81 18.32 11.32 10.89
C GLU A 81 18.77 9.86 10.99
N GLN A 82 19.18 9.41 12.18
CA GLN A 82 19.57 8.01 12.39
C GLN A 82 18.41 7.06 12.11
N LEU A 83 17.21 7.36 12.61
CA LEU A 83 16.03 6.53 12.39
C LEU A 83 15.60 6.50 10.92
N ALA A 84 15.58 7.66 10.24
CA ALA A 84 15.22 7.76 8.83
C ALA A 84 16.21 7.03 7.89
N ARG A 85 17.46 6.83 8.31
CA ARG A 85 18.44 6.04 7.56
C ARG A 85 18.15 4.53 7.60
N ILE A 86 17.54 4.04 8.68
CA ILE A 86 17.29 2.61 8.88
C ILE A 86 15.86 2.19 8.58
N ARG A 87 14.86 3.03 8.91
CA ARG A 87 13.44 2.75 8.64
C ARG A 87 13.03 3.31 7.28
N THR A 88 12.02 2.69 6.68
CA THR A 88 11.37 3.13 5.44
C THR A 88 9.87 3.33 5.69
N THR A 89 9.22 4.14 4.87
CA THR A 89 7.75 4.24 4.89
C THR A 89 7.15 2.91 4.44
N GLN A 90 6.39 2.29 5.34
CA GLN A 90 5.74 1.00 5.13
C GLN A 90 4.30 1.08 5.66
N THR A 91 3.39 1.68 4.89
CA THR A 91 2.02 2.00 5.34
C THR A 91 1.18 0.75 5.68
N ASN A 92 1.47 -0.38 5.02
CA ASN A 92 0.75 -1.66 5.18
C ASN A 92 -0.78 -1.54 5.25
N GLU A 93 -1.39 -0.79 4.32
CA GLU A 93 -2.81 -0.44 4.37
C GLU A 93 -3.71 -1.65 4.02
N ALA A 94 -4.20 -2.36 5.05
CA ALA A 94 -5.13 -3.48 4.91
C ALA A 94 -6.42 -3.12 4.15
N GLY A 95 -6.84 -1.85 4.17
CA GLY A 95 -7.99 -1.36 3.41
C GLY A 95 -7.90 -1.64 1.91
N ARG A 96 -6.68 -1.74 1.34
CA ARG A 96 -6.49 -2.08 -0.07
C ARG A 96 -7.00 -3.47 -0.44
N ALA A 97 -7.19 -4.38 0.52
CA ALA A 97 -7.84 -5.66 0.26
C ALA A 97 -9.25 -5.48 -0.32
N ALA A 98 -9.96 -4.39 0.00
CA ALA A 98 -11.32 -4.14 -0.52
C ALA A 98 -11.37 -3.90 -2.04
N VAL A 99 -10.29 -3.37 -2.63
CA VAL A 99 -10.22 -3.18 -4.09
C VAL A 99 -9.60 -4.37 -4.81
N LEU A 100 -8.88 -5.23 -4.07
CA LEU A 100 -8.34 -6.50 -4.59
C LEU A 100 -9.40 -7.61 -4.62
N LEU A 101 -10.32 -7.62 -3.65
CA LEU A 101 -11.32 -8.68 -3.49
C LEU A 101 -12.17 -8.95 -4.75
N PRO A 102 -12.68 -7.94 -5.50
CA PRO A 102 -13.44 -8.20 -6.72
C PRO A 102 -12.61 -8.87 -7.82
N VAL A 103 -11.31 -8.58 -7.86
CA VAL A 103 -10.38 -9.19 -8.83
C VAL A 103 -10.00 -10.61 -8.41
N LEU A 104 -9.75 -10.83 -7.12
CA LEU A 104 -9.54 -12.17 -6.56
C LEU A 104 -10.75 -13.08 -6.80
N GLY A 105 -11.97 -12.52 -6.72
CA GLY A 105 -13.22 -13.23 -6.99
C GLY A 105 -13.40 -13.71 -8.45
N LEU A 106 -12.59 -13.21 -9.39
CA LEU A 106 -12.57 -13.70 -10.78
C LEU A 106 -11.78 -15.01 -10.95
N LEU A 107 -10.97 -15.38 -9.95
CA LEU A 107 -10.06 -16.50 -10.00
C LEU A 107 -10.68 -17.74 -9.33
N LYS A 108 -10.34 -18.93 -9.83
CA LYS A 108 -10.81 -20.19 -9.24
C LYS A 108 -10.00 -20.51 -7.98
N GLY A 109 -10.69 -20.76 -6.87
CA GLY A 109 -10.06 -21.18 -5.62
C GLY A 109 -9.71 -22.68 -5.58
N PRO A 110 -8.95 -23.11 -4.55
CA PRO A 110 -8.35 -22.29 -3.48
C PRO A 110 -7.17 -21.45 -3.97
N LEU A 111 -6.90 -20.32 -3.28
CA LEU A 111 -5.87 -19.35 -3.65
C LEU A 111 -4.61 -19.49 -2.79
N SER A 112 -3.45 -19.37 -3.44
CA SER A 112 -2.15 -19.15 -2.80
C SER A 112 -1.72 -17.72 -3.05
N LEU A 113 -1.75 -16.89 -2.01
CA LEU A 113 -1.50 -15.45 -2.10
C LEU A 113 -0.03 -15.12 -1.82
N ILE A 114 0.60 -14.39 -2.73
CA ILE A 114 1.97 -13.91 -2.62
C ILE A 114 1.98 -12.39 -2.80
N GLU A 115 2.27 -11.64 -1.75
CA GLU A 115 2.40 -10.19 -1.81
C GLU A 115 3.87 -9.78 -1.96
N VAL A 116 4.19 -8.92 -2.94
CA VAL A 116 5.50 -8.25 -2.99
C VAL A 116 5.37 -6.83 -2.45
N GLY A 117 6.34 -6.39 -1.64
CA GLY A 117 6.20 -5.19 -0.82
C GLY A 117 5.28 -5.40 0.38
N ALA A 118 5.30 -6.60 0.96
CA ALA A 118 4.29 -7.03 1.93
C ALA A 118 4.34 -6.28 3.26
N SER A 119 5.44 -5.60 3.60
CA SER A 119 5.67 -5.04 4.93
C SER A 119 5.47 -6.09 6.04
N ALA A 120 4.40 -5.98 6.83
CA ALA A 120 3.99 -6.91 7.88
C ALA A 120 2.91 -7.93 7.40
N GLY A 121 2.59 -7.94 6.11
CA GLY A 121 1.72 -8.93 5.46
C GLY A 121 0.22 -8.69 5.62
N LEU A 122 -0.22 -7.53 6.11
CA LEU A 122 -1.64 -7.32 6.44
C LEU A 122 -2.59 -7.35 5.23
N CYS A 123 -2.11 -7.22 4.00
CA CYS A 123 -2.96 -7.37 2.81
C CYS A 123 -3.14 -8.83 2.38
N LEU A 124 -2.47 -9.81 3.02
CA LEU A 124 -2.55 -11.26 2.74
C LEU A 124 -3.76 -11.98 3.38
N TYR A 125 -4.65 -11.22 4.01
CA TYR A 125 -5.76 -11.74 4.80
C TYR A 125 -7.16 -11.37 4.26
N PRO A 126 -7.41 -11.29 2.93
CA PRO A 126 -8.75 -10.98 2.44
C PRO A 126 -9.79 -12.03 2.83
N ASP A 127 -9.39 -13.25 3.20
CA ASP A 127 -10.25 -14.31 3.75
C ASP A 127 -10.66 -14.07 5.22
N ARG A 128 -9.95 -13.20 5.94
CA ARG A 128 -10.15 -12.94 7.38
C ARG A 128 -10.75 -11.57 7.69
N TYR A 129 -11.03 -10.75 6.67
CA TYR A 129 -11.63 -9.43 6.83
C TYR A 129 -13.11 -9.42 6.43
N SER A 130 -13.88 -8.55 7.07
CA SER A 130 -15.22 -8.19 6.63
C SER A 130 -15.14 -7.07 5.60
N PHE A 131 -16.06 -7.07 4.65
CA PHE A 131 -16.17 -6.03 3.63
C PHE A 131 -17.58 -5.47 3.61
N LEU A 132 -17.70 -4.16 3.37
CA LEU A 132 -18.96 -3.48 3.14
C LEU A 132 -18.86 -2.65 1.86
N TYR A 133 -19.58 -3.08 0.83
CA TYR A 133 -19.68 -2.33 -0.42
C TYR A 133 -20.98 -1.52 -0.46
N ASP A 134 -20.84 -0.24 -0.83
CA ASP A 134 -21.96 0.68 -1.07
C ASP A 134 -22.97 0.74 0.08
N GLY A 135 -22.50 0.56 1.31
CA GLY A 135 -23.30 0.57 2.54
C GLY A 135 -24.34 -0.55 2.65
N THR A 136 -24.36 -1.52 1.73
CA THR A 136 -25.46 -2.49 1.61
C THR A 136 -25.01 -3.93 1.46
N LYS A 137 -23.88 -4.20 0.80
CA LYS A 137 -23.40 -5.57 0.56
C LYS A 137 -22.29 -5.94 1.53
N TYR A 138 -22.64 -6.76 2.52
CA TYR A 138 -21.70 -7.33 3.47
C TYR A 138 -21.13 -8.65 2.99
N LEU A 139 -19.81 -8.82 3.16
CA LEU A 139 -19.12 -10.10 3.07
C LEU A 139 -18.35 -10.31 4.37
N HIS A 140 -18.49 -11.50 4.96
CA HIS A 140 -17.79 -11.88 6.17
C HIS A 140 -16.91 -13.10 5.93
N PRO A 141 -15.86 -13.29 6.74
CA PRO A 141 -15.18 -14.57 6.84
C PRO A 141 -16.13 -15.72 7.14
N VAL A 142 -15.68 -16.95 6.85
CA VAL A 142 -16.44 -18.19 7.11
C VAL A 142 -16.83 -18.32 8.59
N ASP A 143 -15.98 -17.81 9.49
CA ASP A 143 -16.18 -17.89 10.93
C ASP A 143 -17.07 -16.74 11.49
N GLY A 144 -17.64 -15.91 10.62
CA GLY A 144 -18.50 -14.78 10.97
C GLY A 144 -17.80 -13.42 10.87
N PRO A 145 -18.44 -12.33 11.33
CA PRO A 145 -17.92 -10.97 11.20
C PRO A 145 -16.54 -10.77 11.83
N SER A 146 -15.61 -10.23 11.05
CA SER A 146 -14.27 -9.80 11.50
C SER A 146 -14.31 -8.44 12.21
N THR A 147 -13.37 -8.22 13.13
CA THR A 147 -13.08 -6.90 13.72
C THR A 147 -12.55 -5.91 12.69
N VAL A 148 -11.98 -6.40 11.59
CA VAL A 148 -11.55 -5.58 10.46
C VAL A 148 -12.70 -5.47 9.47
N LEU A 149 -13.41 -4.34 9.47
CA LEU A 149 -14.40 -3.98 8.46
C LEU A 149 -13.78 -3.02 7.44
N LEU A 150 -13.77 -3.43 6.17
CA LEU A 150 -13.26 -2.64 5.06
C LEU A 150 -14.41 -2.11 4.21
N GLU A 151 -14.65 -0.82 4.30
CA GLU A 151 -15.67 -0.12 3.52
C GLU A 151 -15.10 0.35 2.17
N CYS A 152 -15.86 0.11 1.09
CA CYS A 152 -15.48 0.54 -0.25
C CYS A 152 -16.71 1.02 -1.03
N ALA A 153 -16.68 2.27 -1.48
CA ALA A 153 -17.67 2.79 -2.43
C ALA A 153 -17.33 2.28 -3.84
N THR A 154 -18.33 1.93 -4.64
CA THR A 154 -18.11 1.42 -5.99
C THR A 154 -18.89 2.17 -7.07
N THR A 155 -18.31 2.20 -8.26
CA THR A 155 -18.99 2.58 -9.50
C THR A 155 -18.64 1.57 -10.60
N GLY A 156 -19.42 1.52 -11.69
CA GLY A 156 -19.14 0.60 -12.81
C GLY A 156 -19.44 -0.87 -12.54
N SER A 157 -20.22 -1.20 -11.49
CA SER A 157 -20.70 -2.56 -11.19
C SER A 157 -19.59 -3.62 -11.10
N PRO A 158 -18.60 -3.47 -10.20
CA PRO A 158 -17.58 -4.50 -10.01
C PRO A 158 -18.21 -5.85 -9.65
N PRO A 159 -17.62 -6.97 -10.10
CA PRO A 159 -18.09 -8.32 -9.81
C PRO A 159 -17.74 -8.72 -8.36
N ILE A 160 -18.39 -8.08 -7.39
CA ILE A 160 -18.20 -8.40 -5.96
C ILE A 160 -18.63 -9.86 -5.73
N PRO A 161 -17.75 -10.74 -5.22
CA PRO A 161 -18.08 -12.15 -5.02
C PRO A 161 -19.21 -12.34 -3.98
N GLU A 162 -19.77 -13.54 -3.90
CA GLU A 162 -20.78 -13.89 -2.89
C GLU A 162 -20.14 -14.24 -1.53
N ARG A 163 -18.88 -14.65 -1.54
CA ARG A 163 -18.10 -15.05 -0.37
C ARG A 163 -16.66 -14.55 -0.51
N VAL A 164 -15.98 -14.37 0.62
CA VAL A 164 -14.53 -14.12 0.62
C VAL A 164 -13.77 -15.32 0.03
N PRO A 165 -12.57 -15.13 -0.55
CA PRO A 165 -11.82 -16.22 -1.16
C PRO A 165 -11.37 -17.27 -0.12
N ASP A 166 -11.26 -18.51 -0.56
CA ASP A 166 -10.58 -19.56 0.18
C ASP A 166 -9.06 -19.41 -0.03
N VAL A 167 -8.35 -19.00 1.02
CA VAL A 167 -6.89 -18.76 1.00
C VAL A 167 -6.21 -19.83 1.83
N VAL A 168 -5.41 -20.67 1.17
CA VAL A 168 -4.76 -21.84 1.78
C VAL A 168 -3.26 -21.65 1.99
N TYR A 169 -2.69 -20.59 1.43
CA TYR A 169 -1.29 -20.24 1.58
C TYR A 169 -1.13 -18.73 1.46
N ARG A 170 -0.33 -18.14 2.35
CA ARG A 170 0.04 -16.73 2.30
C ARG A 170 1.53 -16.53 2.53
N ALA A 171 2.17 -15.82 1.61
CA ALA A 171 3.56 -15.45 1.74
C ALA A 171 3.79 -14.01 1.26
N GLY A 172 4.82 -13.36 1.82
CA GLY A 172 5.15 -11.98 1.48
C GLY A 172 6.65 -11.80 1.27
N ILE A 173 7.03 -10.89 0.38
CA ILE A 173 8.41 -10.44 0.19
C ILE A 173 8.48 -8.97 0.51
N ASP A 174 9.45 -8.58 1.33
CA ASP A 174 9.77 -7.17 1.57
C ASP A 174 11.28 -7.01 1.81
N LEU A 175 11.85 -5.84 1.51
CA LEU A 175 13.25 -5.54 1.83
C LEU A 175 13.47 -5.46 3.34
N ASN A 176 12.45 -5.06 4.09
CA ASN A 176 12.45 -4.98 5.54
C ASN A 176 11.09 -5.44 6.10
N PRO A 177 10.80 -6.76 6.09
CA PRO A 177 9.55 -7.26 6.66
C PRO A 177 9.45 -6.86 8.13
N LEU A 178 8.26 -6.44 8.56
CA LEU A 178 7.97 -6.02 9.92
C LEU A 178 7.22 -7.12 10.66
N ASP A 179 7.56 -7.35 11.92
CA ASP A 179 6.89 -8.34 12.75
C ASP A 179 5.78 -7.67 13.57
N VAL A 180 4.52 -8.04 13.31
CA VAL A 180 3.39 -7.55 14.09
C VAL A 180 3.43 -7.99 15.56
N GLY A 181 4.18 -9.05 15.90
CA GLY A 181 4.44 -9.48 17.27
C GLY A 181 5.46 -8.59 18.00
N ASP A 182 6.31 -7.86 17.27
CA ASP A 182 7.31 -6.97 17.84
C ASP A 182 6.71 -5.59 18.19
N THR A 183 7.02 -5.11 19.39
CA THR A 183 6.43 -3.87 19.91
C THR A 183 7.06 -2.62 19.27
N ASP A 184 8.31 -2.68 18.82
CA ASP A 184 8.95 -1.56 18.11
C ASP A 184 8.41 -1.43 16.69
N ASP A 185 8.25 -2.55 15.98
CA ASP A 185 7.67 -2.58 14.64
C ASP A 185 6.22 -2.11 14.62
N MET A 186 5.41 -2.51 15.61
CA MET A 186 4.06 -1.99 15.75
C MET A 186 4.02 -0.49 16.04
N ARG A 187 4.90 0.01 16.93
CA ARG A 187 5.01 1.47 17.16
C ARG A 187 5.47 2.21 15.91
N TRP A 188 6.34 1.61 15.09
CA TRP A 188 6.76 2.16 13.81
C TRP A 188 5.57 2.26 12.84
N LEU A 189 4.83 1.16 12.62
CA LEU A 189 3.65 1.13 11.77
C LEU A 189 2.60 2.16 12.21
N GLU A 190 2.33 2.28 13.50
CA GLU A 190 1.40 3.28 14.02
C GLU A 190 1.90 4.72 13.79
N SER A 191 3.21 4.96 13.87
CA SER A 191 3.79 6.29 13.64
C SER A 191 3.63 6.76 12.19
N LEU A 192 3.48 5.82 11.25
CA LEU A 192 3.19 6.09 9.84
C LEU A 192 1.71 6.40 9.57
N VAL A 193 0.80 6.11 10.51
CA VAL A 193 -0.60 6.54 10.42
C VAL A 193 -0.72 7.98 10.87
N TRP A 194 -1.27 8.84 10.00
CA TRP A 194 -1.31 10.28 10.19
C TRP A 194 -2.14 10.67 11.44
N PRO A 195 -1.88 11.85 12.04
CA PRO A 195 -2.42 12.20 13.34
C PRO A 195 -3.95 12.08 13.45
N GLU A 196 -4.69 12.52 12.45
CA GLU A 196 -6.17 12.58 12.43
C GLU A 196 -6.82 11.25 12.00
N GLN A 197 -6.02 10.24 11.64
CA GLN A 197 -6.50 9.01 11.02
C GLN A 197 -6.69 7.87 12.03
N ASP A 198 -7.42 8.15 13.11
CA ASP A 198 -7.67 7.17 14.18
C ASP A 198 -8.35 5.89 13.69
N HIS A 199 -9.28 6.00 12.73
CA HIS A 199 -9.91 4.84 12.12
C HIS A 199 -8.91 3.92 11.40
N ARG A 200 -7.87 4.48 10.75
CA ARG A 200 -6.81 3.70 10.10
C ARG A 200 -5.89 3.06 11.13
N ARG A 201 -5.62 3.78 12.22
CA ARG A 201 -4.82 3.29 13.35
C ARG A 201 -5.50 2.10 14.03
N GLN A 202 -6.82 2.18 14.22
CA GLN A 202 -7.61 1.09 14.75
C GLN A 202 -7.60 -0.11 13.79
N ARG A 203 -7.87 0.10 12.50
CA ARG A 203 -7.78 -0.95 11.48
C ARG A 203 -6.41 -1.65 11.44
N LEU A 204 -5.32 -0.89 11.54
CA LEU A 204 -3.96 -1.44 11.62
C LEU A 204 -3.80 -2.38 12.82
N ARG A 205 -4.27 -1.96 14.01
CA ARG A 205 -4.21 -2.79 15.23
C ARG A 205 -5.04 -4.05 15.13
N ASP A 206 -6.25 -3.96 14.57
CA ASP A 206 -7.16 -5.09 14.41
C ASP A 206 -6.62 -6.10 13.38
N ALA A 207 -6.10 -5.61 12.24
CA ALA A 207 -5.45 -6.45 11.25
C ALA A 207 -4.20 -7.13 11.80
N ALA A 208 -3.37 -6.41 12.56
CA ALA A 208 -2.21 -6.98 13.23
C ALA A 208 -2.61 -8.05 14.26
N ALA A 209 -3.70 -7.84 15.02
CA ALA A 209 -4.20 -8.84 15.96
C ALA A 209 -4.59 -10.15 15.26
N LEU A 210 -5.26 -10.07 14.10
CA LEU A 210 -5.58 -11.25 13.29
C LEU A 210 -4.33 -11.92 12.72
N ALA A 211 -3.39 -11.13 12.18
CA ALA A 211 -2.14 -11.66 11.62
C ALA A 211 -1.26 -12.36 12.67
N ARG A 212 -1.29 -11.93 13.94
CA ARG A 212 -0.57 -12.62 15.04
C ARG A 212 -1.07 -14.03 15.32
N VAL A 213 -2.35 -14.31 15.07
CA VAL A 213 -2.95 -15.63 15.34
C VAL A 213 -2.46 -16.66 14.32
N ASP A 214 -2.33 -16.25 13.06
CA ASP A 214 -1.88 -17.09 11.95
C ASP A 214 -0.90 -16.30 11.06
N PRO A 215 0.37 -16.14 11.49
CA PRO A 215 1.34 -15.26 10.83
C PRO A 215 1.66 -15.70 9.38
N PRO A 216 1.86 -14.74 8.46
CA PRO A 216 2.18 -15.09 7.09
C PRO A 216 3.65 -15.50 6.96
N HIS A 217 4.00 -16.25 5.92
CA HIS A 217 5.40 -16.51 5.62
C HIS A 217 6.06 -15.28 4.98
N LEU A 218 6.68 -14.43 5.79
CA LEU A 218 7.41 -13.25 5.31
C LEU A 218 8.88 -13.56 5.06
N VAL A 219 9.35 -13.19 3.87
CA VAL A 219 10.74 -13.35 3.45
C VAL A 219 11.37 -11.98 3.26
N ARG A 220 12.52 -11.77 3.89
CA ARG A 220 13.36 -10.61 3.59
C ARG A 220 14.07 -10.83 2.26
N GLY A 221 13.82 -9.98 1.28
CA GLY A 221 14.47 -10.11 -0.02
C GLY A 221 14.04 -9.04 -1.03
N ASP A 222 14.81 -8.94 -2.10
CA ASP A 222 14.42 -8.16 -3.26
C ASP A 222 13.31 -8.89 -4.03
N LEU A 223 12.26 -8.16 -4.38
CA LEU A 223 11.08 -8.73 -5.04
C LEU A 223 11.39 -9.31 -6.43
N THR A 224 12.40 -8.81 -7.14
CA THR A 224 12.77 -9.31 -8.48
C THR A 224 13.43 -10.67 -8.39
N ALA A 225 14.17 -10.93 -7.30
CA ALA A 225 14.90 -12.18 -7.09
C ALA A 225 14.09 -13.25 -6.37
N ALA A 226 13.26 -12.87 -5.39
CA ALA A 226 12.63 -13.83 -4.48
C ALA A 226 11.24 -14.33 -4.93
N VAL A 227 10.56 -13.63 -5.85
CA VAL A 227 9.17 -13.97 -6.23
C VAL A 227 9.05 -15.36 -6.86
N ALA A 228 10.00 -15.75 -7.71
CA ALA A 228 10.00 -17.06 -8.37
C ALA A 228 10.10 -18.21 -7.36
N ASP A 229 10.86 -18.03 -6.27
CA ASP A 229 11.01 -19.04 -5.23
C ASP A 229 9.73 -19.26 -4.44
N LEU A 230 9.01 -18.18 -4.12
CA LEU A 230 7.72 -18.30 -3.44
C LEU A 230 6.65 -18.93 -4.33
N VAL A 231 6.60 -18.58 -5.62
CA VAL A 231 5.67 -19.22 -6.56
C VAL A 231 5.94 -20.73 -6.65
N ARG A 232 7.21 -21.15 -6.69
CA ARG A 232 7.58 -22.58 -6.69
C ARG A 232 7.23 -23.32 -5.40
N ARG A 233 7.19 -22.62 -4.27
CA ARG A 233 6.84 -23.19 -2.94
C ARG A 233 5.35 -23.23 -2.67
N ALA A 234 4.53 -22.54 -3.48
CA ALA A 234 3.09 -22.55 -3.31
C ALA A 234 2.53 -23.99 -3.40
N PRO A 235 1.53 -24.35 -2.59
CA PRO A 235 0.94 -25.68 -2.63
C PRO A 235 0.38 -26.05 -4.02
N GLN A 236 0.51 -27.33 -4.36
CA GLN A 236 -0.11 -27.89 -5.57
C GLN A 236 -1.64 -27.80 -5.51
N ASN A 237 -2.30 -27.83 -6.68
CA ASN A 237 -3.75 -27.75 -6.81
C ASN A 237 -4.37 -26.45 -6.23
N THR A 238 -3.60 -25.36 -6.26
CA THR A 238 -4.06 -24.02 -5.90
C THR A 238 -3.82 -23.05 -7.06
N THR A 239 -4.58 -21.98 -7.11
CA THR A 239 -4.31 -20.86 -8.01
C THR A 239 -3.35 -19.90 -7.33
N VAL A 240 -2.12 -19.80 -7.86
CA VAL A 240 -1.12 -18.87 -7.34
C VAL A 240 -1.41 -17.46 -7.84
N VAL A 241 -1.46 -16.51 -6.91
CA VAL A 241 -1.69 -15.09 -7.21
C VAL A 241 -0.54 -14.28 -6.62
N VAL A 242 0.26 -13.69 -7.49
CA VAL A 242 1.25 -12.68 -7.12
C VAL A 242 0.59 -11.33 -7.21
N TYR A 243 0.68 -10.52 -6.16
CA TYR A 243 0.13 -9.18 -6.19
C TYR A 243 0.96 -8.18 -5.40
N HIS A 244 0.67 -6.91 -5.64
CA HIS A 244 1.27 -5.81 -4.91
C HIS A 244 0.37 -4.60 -4.86
N SER A 245 0.61 -3.76 -3.86
CA SER A 245 -0.15 -2.53 -3.67
C SER A 245 0.76 -1.37 -3.27
N ALA A 246 1.00 -0.45 -4.21
CA ALA A 246 1.83 0.75 -4.02
C ALA A 246 3.33 0.50 -3.75
N VAL A 247 3.92 -0.58 -4.25
CA VAL A 247 5.35 -0.89 -4.02
C VAL A 247 6.23 -0.57 -5.21
N LEU A 248 5.73 -0.74 -6.44
CA LEU A 248 6.58 -0.62 -7.62
C LEU A 248 7.03 0.84 -7.86
N ASN A 249 6.34 1.82 -7.27
CA ASN A 249 6.77 3.22 -7.31
C ASN A 249 8.17 3.45 -6.69
N TYR A 250 8.63 2.58 -5.78
CA TYR A 250 9.96 2.65 -5.15
C TYR A 250 11.06 2.06 -6.03
N LEU A 251 10.71 1.33 -7.08
CA LEU A 251 11.66 0.76 -8.02
C LEU A 251 12.03 1.75 -9.12
N THR A 252 13.23 1.58 -9.69
CA THR A 252 13.62 2.21 -10.94
C THR A 252 12.78 1.67 -12.09
N LEU A 253 12.70 2.39 -13.21
CA LEU A 253 11.95 1.93 -14.39
C LEU A 253 12.40 0.54 -14.85
N THR A 254 13.71 0.32 -14.98
CA THR A 254 14.28 -0.97 -15.36
C THR A 254 13.90 -2.09 -14.39
N ALA A 255 13.94 -1.85 -13.08
CA ALA A 255 13.54 -2.86 -12.10
C ALA A 255 12.02 -3.18 -12.15
N ARG A 256 11.18 -2.22 -12.55
CA ARG A 256 9.74 -2.49 -12.79
C ARG A 256 9.54 -3.38 -14.01
N GLU A 257 10.28 -3.12 -15.09
CA GLU A 257 10.26 -3.92 -16.32
C GLU A 257 10.72 -5.36 -16.03
N GLU A 258 11.87 -5.52 -15.37
CA GLU A 258 12.40 -6.83 -14.95
C GLU A 258 11.43 -7.61 -14.06
N PHE A 259 10.80 -6.94 -13.09
CA PHE A 259 9.78 -7.56 -12.25
C PHE A 259 8.57 -8.02 -13.07
N ALA A 260 8.05 -7.16 -13.95
CA ALA A 260 6.89 -7.46 -14.78
C ALA A 260 7.17 -8.61 -15.77
N GLU A 261 8.36 -8.66 -16.37
CA GLU A 261 8.81 -9.78 -17.20
C GLU A 261 8.88 -11.09 -16.39
N THR A 262 9.47 -11.03 -15.20
CA THR A 262 9.60 -12.20 -14.31
C THR A 262 8.23 -12.75 -13.95
N VAL A 263 7.32 -11.91 -13.44
CA VAL A 263 5.99 -12.37 -12.99
C VAL A 263 5.14 -12.92 -14.14
N ARG A 264 5.22 -12.33 -15.33
CA ARG A 264 4.51 -12.85 -16.52
C ARG A 264 5.00 -14.24 -16.96
N ALA A 265 6.25 -14.58 -16.68
CA ALA A 265 6.82 -15.88 -17.01
C ALA A 265 6.53 -16.97 -15.96
N LEU A 266 6.03 -16.59 -14.78
CA LEU A 266 5.70 -17.51 -13.70
C LEU A 266 4.30 -18.11 -13.88
N PRO A 267 4.06 -19.35 -13.39
CA PRO A 267 2.75 -19.99 -13.45
C PRO A 267 1.79 -19.42 -12.37
N CYS A 268 1.48 -18.13 -12.47
CA CYS A 268 0.61 -17.42 -11.54
C CYS A 268 -0.26 -16.38 -12.26
N HIS A 269 -1.34 -15.95 -11.59
CA HIS A 269 -2.00 -14.69 -11.94
C HIS A 269 -1.30 -13.52 -11.27
N TRP A 270 -1.31 -12.37 -11.94
CA TRP A 270 -0.71 -11.14 -11.46
C TRP A 270 -1.75 -10.05 -11.23
N ILE A 271 -1.90 -9.59 -9.99
CA ILE A 271 -2.74 -8.44 -9.65
C ILE A 271 -1.84 -7.26 -9.28
N ALA A 272 -1.96 -6.15 -9.99
CA ALA A 272 -1.28 -4.90 -9.63
C ALA A 272 -2.30 -3.86 -9.17
N ASN A 273 -2.01 -3.17 -8.07
CA ASN A 273 -2.73 -1.97 -7.60
C ASN A 273 -1.72 -0.83 -7.39
N GLU A 274 -1.46 -0.06 -8.44
CA GLU A 274 -0.36 0.92 -8.47
C GLU A 274 -0.83 2.30 -8.93
N GLY A 275 -0.10 3.34 -8.53
CA GLY A 275 -0.32 4.69 -9.06
C GLY A 275 -0.09 4.75 -10.58
N LEU A 276 -0.74 5.71 -11.25
CA LEU A 276 -0.49 5.95 -12.68
C LEU A 276 0.98 6.26 -12.97
N GLY A 277 1.45 5.80 -14.11
CA GLY A 277 2.83 5.91 -14.58
C GLY A 277 3.75 4.84 -14.02
N VAL A 278 3.29 4.01 -13.07
CA VAL A 278 4.10 2.92 -12.51
C VAL A 278 4.19 1.75 -13.49
N LEU A 279 3.09 1.44 -14.19
CA LEU A 279 3.01 0.40 -15.23
C LEU A 279 2.45 1.01 -16.53
N PRO A 280 3.27 1.73 -17.32
CA PRO A 280 2.81 2.46 -18.50
C PRO A 280 2.06 1.59 -19.53
N GLU A 281 2.42 0.32 -19.67
CA GLU A 281 1.79 -0.63 -20.58
C GLU A 281 0.39 -1.06 -20.13
N VAL A 282 0.12 -1.01 -18.82
CA VAL A 282 -1.21 -1.23 -18.23
C VAL A 282 -2.02 0.04 -18.39
N ASP A 283 -1.44 1.20 -18.08
CA ASP A 283 -2.09 2.51 -18.18
C ASP A 283 -2.52 2.85 -19.61
N ALA A 284 -1.74 2.43 -20.61
CA ALA A 284 -2.04 2.62 -22.03
C ALA A 284 -3.35 1.93 -22.47
N LYS A 285 -3.82 0.92 -21.72
CA LYS A 285 -5.07 0.19 -22.00
C LYS A 285 -6.30 0.82 -21.35
N LEU A 286 -6.13 1.81 -20.49
CA LEU A 286 -7.23 2.50 -19.83
C LEU A 286 -8.06 3.32 -20.84
N THR A 287 -9.37 3.29 -20.68
CA THR A 287 -10.33 4.07 -21.47
C THR A 287 -10.86 5.32 -20.74
N ALA A 288 -10.68 5.41 -19.42
CA ALA A 288 -11.13 6.54 -18.61
C ALA A 288 -10.48 7.88 -19.01
N SER A 289 -11.11 9.03 -18.75
CA SER A 289 -10.47 10.33 -19.06
C SER A 289 -9.28 10.64 -18.14
N PRO A 290 -8.34 11.52 -18.53
CA PRO A 290 -7.25 11.96 -17.65
C PRO A 290 -7.73 12.50 -16.30
N GLU A 291 -8.86 13.20 -16.27
CA GLU A 291 -9.48 13.74 -15.05
C GLU A 291 -9.95 12.63 -14.13
N ALA A 292 -10.63 11.61 -14.67
CA ALA A 292 -11.12 10.47 -13.90
C ALA A 292 -9.98 9.64 -13.27
N ARG A 293 -8.80 9.66 -13.90
CA ARG A 293 -7.62 8.93 -13.42
C ARG A 293 -6.85 9.68 -12.33
N ARG A 294 -6.99 11.01 -12.20
CA ARG A 294 -6.15 11.84 -11.32
C ARG A 294 -6.17 11.36 -9.86
N GLY A 295 -4.99 11.06 -9.31
CA GLY A 295 -4.83 10.62 -7.91
C GLY A 295 -5.36 9.22 -7.61
N LYS A 296 -5.79 8.47 -8.64
CA LYS A 296 -6.26 7.09 -8.52
C LYS A 296 -5.14 6.10 -8.78
N PHE A 297 -5.31 4.92 -8.24
CA PHE A 297 -4.50 3.74 -8.54
C PHE A 297 -5.20 2.94 -9.63
N VAL A 298 -4.46 2.15 -10.37
CA VAL A 298 -4.98 1.23 -11.38
C VAL A 298 -4.90 -0.18 -10.81
N VAL A 299 -6.07 -0.79 -10.63
CA VAL A 299 -6.18 -2.21 -10.31
C VAL A 299 -6.22 -2.98 -11.63
N SER A 300 -5.35 -3.97 -11.80
CA SER A 300 -5.28 -4.79 -13.01
C SER A 300 -5.13 -6.28 -12.68
N LEU A 301 -5.51 -7.13 -13.63
CA LEU A 301 -5.32 -8.57 -13.60
C LEU A 301 -4.61 -8.99 -14.87
N ASP A 302 -3.47 -9.65 -14.75
CA ASP A 302 -2.63 -10.13 -15.87
C ASP A 302 -2.34 -9.02 -16.89
N GLY A 303 -2.02 -7.83 -16.37
CA GLY A 303 -1.74 -6.63 -17.16
C GLY A 303 -2.96 -6.01 -17.85
N THR A 304 -4.18 -6.44 -17.52
CA THR A 304 -5.45 -5.89 -18.02
C THR A 304 -6.09 -5.03 -16.94
N PRO A 305 -6.23 -3.70 -17.14
CA PRO A 305 -6.91 -2.84 -16.18
C PRO A 305 -8.33 -3.31 -15.89
N ARG A 306 -8.72 -3.31 -14.62
CA ARG A 306 -10.03 -3.70 -14.11
C ARG A 306 -10.76 -2.55 -13.43
N GLY A 307 -10.04 -1.63 -12.81
CA GLY A 307 -10.67 -0.52 -12.10
C GLY A 307 -9.68 0.58 -11.72
N LEU A 308 -10.23 1.74 -11.38
CA LEU A 308 -9.51 2.83 -10.74
C LEU A 308 -9.84 2.82 -9.24
N ALA A 309 -8.83 2.71 -8.39
CA ALA A 309 -8.99 2.60 -6.95
C ALA A 309 -8.53 3.85 -6.20
N GLY A 310 -9.14 4.10 -5.04
CA GLY A 310 -8.56 4.99 -4.04
C GLY A 310 -7.33 4.34 -3.41
N GLY A 311 -6.28 5.13 -3.13
CA GLY A 311 -4.99 4.62 -2.65
C GLY A 311 -5.03 3.88 -1.29
N HIS A 312 -6.14 3.96 -0.56
CA HIS A 312 -6.37 3.26 0.71
C HIS A 312 -7.50 2.21 0.63
N GLY A 313 -8.01 1.93 -0.57
CA GLY A 313 -9.08 0.97 -0.81
C GLY A 313 -10.49 1.48 -0.57
N GLN A 314 -10.67 2.78 -0.33
CA GLN A 314 -11.96 3.41 0.01
C GLN A 314 -12.94 3.53 -1.16
N SER A 315 -12.47 3.38 -2.39
CA SER A 315 -13.31 3.47 -3.59
C SER A 315 -12.77 2.59 -4.73
N LEU A 316 -13.66 2.02 -5.53
CA LEU A 316 -13.36 1.28 -6.75
C LEU A 316 -14.29 1.68 -7.90
N ASP A 317 -13.75 2.33 -8.91
CA ASP A 317 -14.44 2.64 -10.16
C ASP A 317 -14.12 1.55 -11.18
N TRP A 318 -15.03 0.60 -11.38
CA TRP A 318 -14.82 -0.56 -12.25
C TRP A 318 -14.90 -0.18 -13.73
N LEU A 319 -14.01 -0.77 -14.53
CA LEU A 319 -13.91 -0.54 -15.96
C LEU A 319 -14.56 -1.69 -16.71
N ASP A 320 -15.81 -1.49 -17.11
CA ASP A 320 -16.47 -2.41 -18.05
C ASP A 320 -15.79 -2.33 -19.42
N GLN A 321 -15.33 -3.49 -19.91
CA GLN A 321 -14.78 -3.71 -21.25
C GLN A 321 -13.41 -3.09 -21.53
N THR A 322 -12.35 -3.83 -21.22
CA THR A 322 -11.09 -3.68 -21.95
C THR A 322 -11.29 -4.17 -23.39
N ARG A 323 -10.98 -3.33 -24.40
CA ARG A 323 -10.88 -3.77 -25.80
C ARG A 323 -10.05 -5.05 -25.86
N THR A 324 -10.67 -6.18 -26.18
CA THR A 324 -9.92 -7.31 -26.72
C THR A 324 -9.18 -6.80 -27.95
N ALA A 325 -7.86 -6.89 -27.96
CA ALA A 325 -7.11 -6.71 -29.20
C ALA A 325 -7.71 -7.66 -30.25
N PRO A 326 -7.88 -7.23 -31.51
CA PRO A 326 -8.33 -8.15 -32.54
C PRO A 326 -7.30 -9.27 -32.62
N ALA A 327 -7.77 -10.52 -32.55
CA ALA A 327 -6.94 -11.68 -32.83
C ALA A 327 -6.36 -11.51 -34.24
N GLY A 328 -5.05 -11.30 -34.32
CA GLY A 328 -4.27 -11.35 -35.55
C GLY A 328 -3.68 -12.73 -35.73
#